data_AF-A0A356TI46-F1
#
_entry.id   AF-A0A356TI46-F1
#
_cell.length_a   1.000
_cell.length_b   1.000
_cell.length_c   1.000
_cell.angle_alpha   90.00
_cell.angle_beta   90.00
_cell.angle_gamma   90.00
#
_symmetry.space_group_name_H-M   'P 1'
#
loop_
_entity.id
_entity.type
_entity.pdbx_description
1 polymer ?
#
loop_
_entity_poly.entity_id
_entity_poly.type
_entity_poly.pdbx_seq_one_letter_code
_entity_poly.pdbx_strand_id
1 'polypeptide(L)'
;TDIDCGGTACAACSEGRGCQRNDDCESDVCRGGTCAEASCEDGRANGNETDVDCGGGCPGCIAGADCTRGPDCQSMVCIDAVCADPTCEDGFLNGDETDRDCGGPVCRGCRDRQMCGIAADCGSDVCDAGRCVGDGDFIDDFEGGVFDPAWRNTSASPWTIETSTPLTGTASARSGRITHSQSTDLEVDVTCGAGAMVSFTYRVSSESCCDDLFFYIDAAERGSWAGTMGPTTVSFPLTAGAHTLRWRYAKDGSVNTGLDAAFIDDVTVTGCAPS
;
A
#
# COMPACT_ATOMS: atom_id res chain seq x y z
N THR A 1 -39.63 -38.86 -22.48
CA THR A 1 -39.14 -40.23 -22.40
C THR A 1 -38.64 -40.65 -23.77
N ASP A 2 -37.43 -41.21 -23.82
CA ASP A 2 -36.80 -41.75 -25.02
C ASP A 2 -36.41 -43.22 -24.78
N ILE A 3 -35.92 -43.92 -25.81
CA ILE A 3 -35.38 -45.26 -25.69
C ILE A 3 -34.08 -45.16 -24.88
N ASP A 4 -34.14 -45.66 -23.64
CA ASP A 4 -33.07 -45.73 -22.63
C ASP A 4 -32.87 -44.50 -21.71
N CYS A 5 -33.77 -43.50 -21.72
CA CYS A 5 -33.74 -42.40 -20.75
C CYS A 5 -35.14 -41.76 -20.50
N GLY A 6 -35.28 -41.08 -19.36
CA GLY A 6 -36.49 -40.38 -18.92
C GLY A 6 -37.52 -41.26 -18.18
N GLY A 7 -38.53 -40.62 -17.59
CA GLY A 7 -39.55 -41.27 -16.77
C GLY A 7 -39.03 -41.67 -15.38
N THR A 8 -39.88 -42.33 -14.57
CA THR A 8 -39.56 -42.62 -13.16
C THR A 8 -38.56 -43.76 -12.94
N ALA A 9 -38.16 -44.46 -13.99
CA ALA A 9 -37.36 -45.69 -13.90
C ALA A 9 -35.97 -45.59 -14.54
N CYS A 10 -35.73 -44.60 -15.41
CA CYS A 10 -34.46 -44.40 -16.09
C CYS A 10 -33.82 -43.07 -15.66
N ALA A 11 -32.52 -42.90 -15.91
CA ALA A 11 -31.86 -41.61 -15.73
C ALA A 11 -32.47 -40.56 -16.67
N ALA A 12 -32.39 -39.28 -16.30
CA ALA A 12 -32.84 -38.18 -17.13
C ALA A 12 -32.08 -38.16 -18.47
N CYS A 13 -32.74 -37.67 -19.51
CA CYS A 13 -32.22 -37.62 -20.86
C CYS A 13 -31.34 -36.39 -21.07
N SER A 14 -30.18 -36.58 -21.73
CA SER A 14 -29.37 -35.48 -22.22
C SER A 14 -30.07 -34.68 -23.33
N GLU A 15 -29.51 -33.52 -23.67
CA GLU A 15 -30.03 -32.60 -24.67
C GLU A 15 -30.34 -33.27 -26.03
N GLY A 16 -31.42 -32.81 -26.67
CA GLY A 16 -31.88 -33.28 -27.97
C GLY A 16 -32.65 -34.62 -27.96
N ARG A 17 -32.69 -35.33 -26.83
CA ARG A 17 -33.46 -36.57 -26.65
C ARG A 17 -34.96 -36.32 -26.41
N GLY A 18 -35.79 -37.35 -26.65
CA GLY A 18 -37.24 -37.25 -26.50
C GLY A 18 -37.73 -37.07 -25.05
N CYS A 19 -38.63 -36.12 -24.80
CA CYS A 19 -39.17 -35.81 -23.47
C CYS A 19 -40.71 -35.65 -23.49
N GLN A 20 -41.36 -35.93 -22.36
CA GLN A 20 -42.78 -35.66 -22.12
C GLN A 20 -43.02 -34.75 -20.91
N ARG A 21 -42.10 -34.76 -19.95
CA ARG A 21 -42.06 -33.87 -18.78
C ARG A 21 -40.68 -33.27 -18.65
N ASN A 22 -40.58 -32.16 -17.94
CA ASN A 22 -39.31 -31.50 -17.64
C ASN A 22 -38.34 -32.45 -16.94
N ASP A 23 -38.81 -33.17 -15.92
CA ASP A 23 -38.05 -34.17 -15.15
C ASP A 23 -37.54 -35.36 -16.01
N ASP A 24 -37.95 -35.46 -17.29
CA ASP A 24 -37.36 -36.43 -18.21
C ASP A 24 -35.98 -35.97 -18.72
N CYS A 25 -35.56 -34.73 -18.47
CA CYS A 25 -34.37 -34.10 -19.04
C CYS A 25 -33.35 -33.73 -17.96
N GLU A 26 -32.05 -33.91 -18.23
CA GLU A 26 -30.99 -33.50 -17.29
C GLU A 26 -31.01 -32.00 -16.99
N SER A 27 -31.50 -31.20 -17.95
CA SER A 27 -31.72 -29.76 -17.81
C SER A 27 -33.03 -29.38 -17.10
N ASP A 28 -33.92 -30.34 -16.80
CA ASP A 28 -35.31 -30.07 -16.39
C ASP A 28 -36.10 -29.19 -17.38
N VAL A 29 -35.71 -29.15 -18.67
CA VAL A 29 -36.42 -28.39 -19.71
C VAL A 29 -36.84 -29.31 -20.85
N CYS A 30 -38.13 -29.64 -20.89
CA CYS A 30 -38.74 -30.33 -22.02
C CYS A 30 -39.47 -29.36 -22.94
N ARG A 31 -38.87 -29.03 -24.10
CA ARG A 31 -39.41 -28.04 -25.04
C ARG A 31 -39.63 -28.66 -26.42
N GLY A 32 -40.87 -28.62 -26.90
CA GLY A 32 -41.21 -29.17 -28.22
C GLY A 32 -41.09 -30.69 -28.33
N GLY A 33 -41.14 -31.40 -27.19
CA GLY A 33 -40.97 -32.86 -27.12
C GLY A 33 -39.53 -33.33 -27.11
N THR A 34 -38.56 -32.41 -27.02
CA THR A 34 -37.13 -32.71 -26.88
C THR A 34 -36.51 -31.98 -25.69
N CYS A 35 -35.52 -32.59 -25.04
CA CYS A 35 -34.75 -31.95 -23.99
C CYS A 35 -33.94 -30.78 -24.56
N ALA A 36 -34.08 -29.60 -23.97
CA ALA A 36 -33.38 -28.39 -24.37
C ALA A 36 -32.33 -28.00 -23.31
N GLU A 37 -31.36 -27.15 -23.67
CA GLU A 37 -30.43 -26.55 -22.71
C GLU A 37 -31.19 -25.80 -21.59
N ALA A 38 -30.65 -25.86 -20.37
CA ALA A 38 -31.09 -25.05 -19.24
C ALA A 38 -30.83 -23.56 -19.53
N SER A 39 -31.70 -22.67 -19.05
CA SER A 39 -31.64 -21.24 -19.35
C SER A 39 -31.50 -20.45 -18.06
N CYS A 40 -30.53 -19.52 -18.03
CA CYS A 40 -30.25 -18.62 -16.91
C CYS A 40 -31.35 -17.56 -16.60
N GLU A 41 -32.59 -17.76 -17.06
CA GLU A 41 -33.71 -16.82 -16.91
C GLU A 41 -35.07 -17.57 -16.92
N ASP A 42 -35.07 -18.87 -16.55
CA ASP A 42 -36.26 -19.73 -16.60
C ASP A 42 -36.96 -19.95 -15.24
N GLY A 43 -36.41 -19.37 -14.17
CA GLY A 43 -36.96 -19.38 -12.83
C GLY A 43 -36.71 -20.68 -12.08
N ARG A 44 -35.73 -21.48 -12.50
CA ARG A 44 -35.35 -22.75 -11.89
C ARG A 44 -33.84 -22.73 -11.60
N ALA A 45 -33.40 -23.59 -10.68
CA ALA A 45 -31.99 -23.88 -10.47
C ALA A 45 -31.71 -25.23 -11.14
N ASN A 46 -31.25 -25.20 -12.39
CA ASN A 46 -31.04 -26.39 -13.22
C ASN A 46 -29.75 -26.30 -14.04
N GLY A 47 -29.41 -27.41 -14.71
CA GLY A 47 -28.16 -27.49 -15.46
C GLY A 47 -26.92 -27.35 -14.56
N ASN A 48 -26.12 -26.31 -14.78
CA ASN A 48 -24.89 -26.02 -14.03
C ASN A 48 -24.98 -24.76 -13.15
N GLU A 49 -26.18 -24.21 -12.96
CA GLU A 49 -26.45 -23.12 -12.04
C GLU A 49 -26.16 -23.53 -10.59
N THR A 50 -25.76 -22.56 -9.77
CA THR A 50 -25.56 -22.79 -8.33
C THR A 50 -26.71 -22.28 -7.47
N ASP A 51 -27.50 -21.35 -8.00
CA ASP A 51 -28.80 -20.91 -7.47
C ASP A 51 -29.72 -20.55 -8.65
N VAL A 52 -30.99 -20.28 -8.40
CA VAL A 52 -32.00 -20.02 -9.44
C VAL A 52 -31.53 -18.95 -10.42
N ASP A 53 -31.39 -19.32 -11.70
CA ASP A 53 -31.01 -18.45 -12.81
C ASP A 53 -29.59 -17.81 -12.69
N CYS A 54 -28.67 -18.38 -11.89
CA CYS A 54 -27.32 -17.80 -11.73
C CYS A 54 -26.22 -18.81 -11.33
N GLY A 55 -24.97 -18.39 -11.50
CA GLY A 55 -23.77 -19.16 -11.11
C GLY A 55 -23.38 -20.25 -12.10
N GLY A 56 -22.19 -20.85 -11.88
CA GLY A 56 -21.64 -21.90 -12.74
C GLY A 56 -21.32 -21.44 -14.17
N GLY A 57 -22.27 -21.63 -15.10
CA GLY A 57 -22.19 -21.15 -16.49
C GLY A 57 -23.00 -19.88 -16.77
N CYS A 58 -23.80 -19.45 -15.81
CA CYS A 58 -24.66 -18.28 -15.87
C CYS A 58 -23.98 -17.02 -15.28
N PRO A 59 -24.58 -15.82 -15.43
CA PRO A 59 -24.12 -14.65 -14.70
C PRO A 59 -24.00 -14.94 -13.20
N GLY A 60 -23.02 -14.32 -12.53
CA GLY A 60 -22.81 -14.55 -11.11
C GLY A 60 -24.03 -14.20 -10.26
N CYS A 61 -24.22 -14.94 -9.18
CA CYS A 61 -25.27 -14.74 -8.20
C CYS A 61 -25.01 -13.54 -7.29
N ILE A 62 -26.08 -12.91 -6.82
CA ILE A 62 -26.03 -11.81 -5.85
C ILE A 62 -25.68 -12.33 -4.45
N ALA A 63 -25.33 -11.44 -3.52
CA ALA A 63 -25.07 -11.81 -2.13
C ALA A 63 -26.29 -12.51 -1.50
N GLY A 64 -26.04 -13.58 -0.74
CA GLY A 64 -27.04 -14.43 -0.09
C GLY A 64 -27.49 -15.65 -0.91
N ALA A 65 -27.11 -15.73 -2.20
CA ALA A 65 -27.42 -16.86 -3.07
C ALA A 65 -26.43 -18.03 -2.91
N ASP A 66 -26.84 -19.23 -3.30
CA ASP A 66 -26.02 -20.44 -3.22
C ASP A 66 -24.88 -20.43 -4.27
N CYS A 67 -23.69 -20.88 -3.85
CA CYS A 67 -22.49 -20.93 -4.69
C CYS A 67 -21.58 -22.13 -4.38
N THR A 68 -20.74 -22.50 -5.34
CA THR A 68 -19.73 -23.56 -5.14
C THR A 68 -18.30 -23.05 -5.21
N ARG A 69 -18.10 -21.88 -5.81
CA ARG A 69 -16.80 -21.21 -5.98
C ARG A 69 -17.00 -19.72 -6.24
N GLY A 70 -15.94 -18.94 -6.07
CA GLY A 70 -15.95 -17.48 -6.27
C GLY A 70 -16.62 -17.01 -7.57
N PRO A 71 -16.26 -17.55 -8.76
CA PRO A 71 -16.87 -17.13 -10.04
C PRO A 71 -18.38 -17.34 -10.16
N ASP A 72 -18.99 -18.11 -9.26
CA ASP A 72 -20.44 -18.25 -9.23
C ASP A 72 -21.11 -17.00 -8.62
N CYS A 73 -20.36 -16.09 -7.99
CA CYS A 73 -20.84 -14.88 -7.33
C CYS A 73 -20.41 -13.62 -8.09
N GLN A 74 -21.26 -12.59 -8.11
CA GLN A 74 -20.91 -11.27 -8.67
C GLN A 74 -19.74 -10.62 -7.92
N SER A 75 -19.64 -10.88 -6.61
CA SER A 75 -18.55 -10.41 -5.75
C SER A 75 -17.26 -11.21 -5.93
N MET A 76 -17.26 -12.35 -6.61
CA MET A 76 -16.17 -13.33 -6.58
C MET A 76 -15.91 -13.99 -5.21
N VAL A 77 -16.77 -13.73 -4.21
CA VAL A 77 -16.62 -14.22 -2.83
C VAL A 77 -17.71 -15.26 -2.52
N CYS A 78 -17.30 -16.52 -2.45
CA CYS A 78 -18.15 -17.64 -2.02
C CYS A 78 -17.64 -18.19 -0.69
N ILE A 79 -18.38 -17.96 0.40
CA ILE A 79 -18.02 -18.37 1.77
C ILE A 79 -19.15 -19.23 2.31
N ASP A 80 -18.81 -20.40 2.87
CA ASP A 80 -19.78 -21.35 3.42
C ASP A 80 -20.92 -21.69 2.44
N ALA A 81 -20.58 -21.82 1.15
CA ALA A 81 -21.48 -22.08 0.02
C ALA A 81 -22.52 -20.98 -0.27
N VAL A 82 -22.29 -19.76 0.23
CA VAL A 82 -23.15 -18.60 -0.01
C VAL A 82 -22.32 -17.43 -0.55
N CYS A 83 -22.85 -16.72 -1.54
CA CYS A 83 -22.23 -15.50 -2.05
C CYS A 83 -22.25 -14.42 -0.97
N ALA A 84 -21.08 -13.89 -0.62
CA ALA A 84 -20.97 -12.79 0.34
C ALA A 84 -20.86 -11.44 -0.37
N ASP A 85 -21.23 -10.37 0.34
CA ASP A 85 -20.92 -9.01 -0.09
C ASP A 85 -19.39 -8.81 -0.18
N PRO A 86 -18.90 -8.06 -1.18
CA PRO A 86 -17.48 -7.73 -1.29
C PRO A 86 -17.01 -6.89 -0.09
N THR A 87 -15.76 -7.10 0.33
CA THR A 87 -15.14 -6.27 1.38
C THR A 87 -13.77 -5.80 0.94
N CYS A 88 -13.35 -4.63 1.41
CA CYS A 88 -12.08 -3.99 1.02
C CYS A 88 -10.80 -4.77 1.38
N GLU A 89 -10.90 -5.95 2.00
CA GLU A 89 -9.76 -6.80 2.40
C GLU A 89 -10.02 -8.28 2.06
N ASP A 90 -10.92 -8.57 1.11
CA ASP A 90 -11.27 -9.94 0.70
C ASP A 90 -10.31 -10.56 -0.34
N GLY A 91 -9.40 -9.76 -0.88
CA GLY A 91 -8.41 -10.20 -1.84
C GLY A 91 -8.92 -10.26 -3.29
N PHE A 92 -10.02 -9.60 -3.64
CA PHE A 92 -10.55 -9.53 -5.00
C PHE A 92 -10.82 -8.08 -5.40
N LEU A 93 -10.47 -7.70 -6.64
CA LEU A 93 -10.87 -6.40 -7.20
C LEU A 93 -12.37 -6.42 -7.53
N ASN A 94 -13.19 -5.98 -6.59
CA ASN A 94 -14.65 -6.04 -6.68
C ASN A 94 -15.31 -4.83 -5.97
N GLY A 95 -16.64 -4.76 -6.00
CA GLY A 95 -17.38 -3.69 -5.34
C GLY A 95 -16.99 -2.29 -5.82
N ASP A 96 -16.63 -1.42 -4.88
CA ASP A 96 -16.26 -0.02 -5.09
C ASP A 96 -14.74 0.20 -5.27
N GLU A 97 -13.94 -0.86 -5.24
CA GLU A 97 -12.48 -0.77 -5.31
C GLU A 97 -11.97 -0.28 -6.67
N THR A 98 -10.91 0.54 -6.66
CA THR A 98 -10.20 0.94 -7.89
C THR A 98 -8.93 0.14 -8.14
N ASP A 99 -8.39 -0.48 -7.09
CA ASP A 99 -7.39 -1.55 -7.17
C ASP A 99 -7.66 -2.56 -6.05
N ARG A 100 -7.14 -3.78 -6.17
CA ARG A 100 -7.43 -4.88 -5.26
C ARG A 100 -7.23 -4.45 -3.80
N ASP A 101 -8.28 -4.54 -2.99
CA ASP A 101 -8.30 -4.19 -1.56
C ASP A 101 -8.10 -2.70 -1.24
N CYS A 102 -8.39 -1.78 -2.19
CA CYS A 102 -8.28 -0.33 -1.96
C CYS A 102 -9.03 0.56 -2.98
N GLY A 103 -9.16 1.85 -2.61
CA GLY A 103 -9.70 2.90 -3.47
C GLY A 103 -11.23 2.91 -3.51
N GLY A 104 -11.79 3.92 -4.18
CA GLY A 104 -13.21 4.18 -4.14
C GLY A 104 -13.69 4.85 -2.85
N PRO A 105 -15.00 5.12 -2.73
CA PRO A 105 -15.56 5.95 -1.67
C PRO A 105 -15.57 5.31 -0.27
N VAL A 106 -15.48 3.98 -0.17
CA VAL A 106 -15.65 3.24 1.09
C VAL A 106 -14.33 2.64 1.60
N CYS A 107 -13.45 2.20 0.71
CA CYS A 107 -12.22 1.54 1.10
C CYS A 107 -11.12 2.54 1.46
N ARG A 108 -10.07 2.04 2.12
CA ARG A 108 -8.87 2.84 2.37
C ARG A 108 -8.25 3.28 1.04
N GLY A 109 -7.58 4.42 1.04
CA GLY A 109 -6.78 4.87 -0.10
C GLY A 109 -5.74 3.83 -0.53
N CYS A 110 -5.58 3.69 -1.83
CA CYS A 110 -4.58 2.88 -2.50
C CYS A 110 -3.18 3.47 -2.32
N ARG A 111 -2.20 2.57 -2.20
CA ARG A 111 -0.78 2.92 -2.13
C ARG A 111 -0.24 3.29 -3.50
N ASP A 112 0.98 3.81 -3.52
CA ASP A 112 1.66 4.12 -4.77
C ASP A 112 1.69 2.98 -5.79
N ARG A 113 1.54 3.39 -7.06
CA ARG A 113 1.45 2.57 -8.27
C ARG A 113 0.22 1.67 -8.35
N GLN A 114 -0.63 1.62 -7.33
CA GLN A 114 -1.94 0.99 -7.44
C GLN A 114 -2.87 1.83 -8.33
N MET A 115 -3.87 1.18 -8.94
CA MET A 115 -4.80 1.84 -9.86
C MET A 115 -5.76 2.80 -9.12
N CYS A 116 -6.03 3.94 -9.75
CA CYS A 116 -6.98 4.94 -9.26
C CYS A 116 -7.78 5.53 -10.42
N GLY A 117 -9.02 5.94 -10.14
CA GLY A 117 -9.85 6.74 -11.02
C GLY A 117 -9.83 8.23 -10.68
N ILE A 118 -9.68 8.56 -9.39
CA ILE A 118 -9.63 9.91 -8.85
C ILE A 118 -8.60 10.03 -7.71
N ALA A 119 -8.26 11.26 -7.35
CA ALA A 119 -7.36 11.59 -6.26
C ALA A 119 -7.70 10.88 -4.93
N ALA A 120 -8.98 10.89 -4.54
CA ALA A 120 -9.45 10.29 -3.29
C ALA A 120 -9.30 8.77 -3.21
N ASP A 121 -9.04 8.10 -4.35
CA ASP A 121 -8.75 6.67 -4.35
C ASP A 121 -7.36 6.38 -3.80
N CYS A 122 -6.50 7.39 -3.64
CA CYS A 122 -5.12 7.25 -3.21
C CYS A 122 -4.94 7.70 -1.76
N GLY A 123 -4.10 7.00 -1.01
CA GLY A 123 -3.72 7.44 0.35
C GLY A 123 -3.04 8.81 0.35
N SER A 124 -2.41 9.17 -0.77
CA SER A 124 -1.74 10.45 -1.01
C SER A 124 -2.64 11.58 -1.51
N ASP A 125 -3.92 11.31 -1.80
CA ASP A 125 -4.82 12.23 -2.52
C ASP A 125 -4.31 12.66 -3.91
N VAL A 126 -3.40 11.89 -4.54
CA VAL A 126 -2.90 12.17 -5.89
C VAL A 126 -2.99 10.95 -6.79
N CYS A 127 -3.87 11.06 -7.79
CA CYS A 127 -3.99 10.10 -8.89
C CYS A 127 -3.43 10.71 -10.17
N ASP A 128 -2.30 10.19 -10.65
CA ASP A 128 -1.66 10.64 -11.89
C ASP A 128 -1.62 9.51 -12.92
N ALA A 129 -2.07 9.82 -14.14
CA ALA A 129 -2.15 8.86 -15.25
C ALA A 129 -2.81 7.50 -14.89
N GLY A 130 -3.81 7.50 -14.00
CA GLY A 130 -4.54 6.30 -13.56
C GLY A 130 -3.82 5.45 -12.52
N ARG A 131 -2.79 5.99 -11.85
CA ARG A 131 -2.09 5.36 -10.74
C ARG A 131 -1.87 6.32 -9.58
N CYS A 132 -1.95 5.79 -8.36
CA CYS A 132 -1.60 6.55 -7.17
C CYS A 132 -0.12 6.89 -7.17
N VAL A 133 0.17 8.13 -6.81
CA VAL A 133 1.52 8.67 -6.66
C VAL A 133 1.58 9.51 -5.40
N GLY A 134 2.72 9.57 -4.72
CA GLY A 134 2.89 10.44 -3.54
C GLY A 134 3.14 9.73 -2.21
N ASP A 135 3.20 8.39 -2.19
CA ASP A 135 3.85 7.62 -1.13
C ASP A 135 5.35 7.38 -1.41
N GLY A 136 5.87 7.91 -2.53
CA GLY A 136 7.29 8.09 -2.80
C GLY A 136 7.84 9.34 -2.13
N ASP A 137 7.40 9.66 -0.91
CA ASP A 137 7.99 10.69 -0.07
C ASP A 137 8.55 9.99 1.18
N PHE A 138 9.79 10.26 1.56
CA PHE A 138 10.34 9.78 2.82
C PHE A 138 10.14 10.85 3.89
N ILE A 139 9.25 10.59 4.84
CA ILE A 139 8.91 11.51 5.93
C ILE A 139 9.20 10.82 7.26
N ASP A 140 9.98 11.46 8.12
CA ASP A 140 10.18 11.04 9.51
C ASP A 140 10.25 12.28 10.40
N ASP A 141 9.25 12.42 11.27
CA ASP A 141 9.16 13.43 12.33
C ASP A 141 9.64 12.89 13.69
N PHE A 142 10.09 11.63 13.74
CA PHE A 142 10.64 10.95 14.91
C PHE A 142 9.69 10.75 16.09
N GLU A 143 8.42 11.17 15.97
CA GLU A 143 7.42 11.15 17.04
C GLU A 143 7.00 9.73 17.46
N GLY A 144 7.27 8.74 16.60
CA GLY A 144 7.10 7.32 16.91
C GLY A 144 8.05 6.79 18.00
N GLY A 145 9.05 7.56 18.42
CA GLY A 145 10.01 7.15 19.46
C GLY A 145 11.05 6.14 19.00
N VAL A 146 11.03 5.77 17.72
CA VAL A 146 11.95 4.84 17.04
C VAL A 146 12.25 5.39 15.65
N PHE A 147 13.44 5.09 15.12
CA PHE A 147 13.76 5.42 13.73
C PHE A 147 13.01 4.52 12.76
N ASP A 148 12.50 5.09 11.66
CA ASP A 148 12.03 4.30 10.52
C ASP A 148 13.11 3.29 10.05
N PRO A 149 12.74 2.05 9.67
CA PRO A 149 13.69 1.04 9.19
C PRO A 149 14.52 1.45 7.96
N ALA A 150 14.09 2.44 7.18
CA ALA A 150 14.85 2.99 6.05
C ALA A 150 16.12 3.72 6.48
N TRP A 151 16.22 4.17 7.75
CA TRP A 151 17.42 4.81 8.26
C TRP A 151 18.57 3.81 8.44
N ARG A 152 19.71 4.10 7.81
CA ARG A 152 21.01 3.53 8.15
C ARG A 152 21.65 4.33 9.29
N ASN A 153 21.61 3.76 10.49
CA ASN A 153 22.17 4.35 11.71
C ASN A 153 23.21 3.42 12.36
N THR A 154 24.32 3.18 11.65
CA THR A 154 25.30 2.11 11.97
C THR A 154 26.62 2.62 12.55
N SER A 155 26.70 3.91 12.90
CA SER A 155 27.89 4.51 13.51
C SER A 155 28.22 3.86 14.86
N ALA A 156 29.49 3.87 15.26
CA ALA A 156 29.92 3.27 16.54
C ALA A 156 29.20 3.89 17.76
N SER A 157 28.91 5.19 17.68
CA SER A 157 27.94 5.88 18.54
C SER A 157 26.76 6.30 17.66
N PRO A 158 25.68 5.51 17.55
CA PRO A 158 24.55 5.82 16.68
C PRO A 158 23.76 7.03 17.18
N TRP A 159 22.99 7.63 16.27
CA TRP A 159 21.99 8.64 16.61
C TRP A 159 20.88 8.01 17.46
N THR A 160 20.24 8.82 18.30
CA THR A 160 19.21 8.38 19.25
C THR A 160 18.01 9.31 19.21
N ILE A 161 16.83 8.79 19.51
CA ILE A 161 15.63 9.63 19.69
C ILE A 161 15.73 10.38 21.02
N GLU A 162 15.57 11.70 20.97
CA GLU A 162 15.56 12.62 22.11
C GLU A 162 14.16 13.16 22.36
N THR A 163 13.68 13.07 23.60
CA THR A 163 12.32 13.46 23.99
C THR A 163 12.29 14.53 25.08
N SER A 164 13.44 14.91 25.66
CA SER A 164 13.47 15.91 26.74
C SER A 164 13.44 17.35 26.21
N THR A 165 14.06 17.59 25.05
CA THR A 165 14.15 18.91 24.41
C THR A 165 14.07 18.81 22.88
N PRO A 166 13.00 18.20 22.34
CA PRO A 166 12.84 18.00 20.90
C PRO A 166 12.75 19.34 20.14
N LEU A 167 12.97 19.34 18.82
CA LEU A 167 12.91 20.59 18.05
C LEU A 167 11.46 20.98 17.82
N THR A 168 10.64 20.01 17.45
CA THR A 168 9.19 20.09 17.31
C THR A 168 8.53 18.93 18.06
N GLY A 169 7.21 18.99 18.25
CA GLY A 169 6.43 17.92 18.88
C GLY A 169 7.00 17.36 20.19
N THR A 170 7.13 16.03 20.27
CA THR A 170 7.54 15.26 21.46
C THR A 170 8.85 14.52 21.30
N ALA A 171 9.40 14.42 20.09
CA ALA A 171 10.64 13.70 19.81
C ALA A 171 11.44 14.35 18.67
N SER A 172 12.75 14.12 18.64
CA SER A 172 13.64 14.51 17.54
C SER A 172 14.83 13.56 17.47
N ALA A 173 15.53 13.50 16.35
CA ALA A 173 16.77 12.73 16.26
C ALA A 173 17.95 13.55 16.81
N ARG A 174 18.71 12.96 17.74
CA ARG A 174 19.92 13.53 18.34
C ARG A 174 21.15 12.75 17.90
N SER A 175 22.23 13.46 17.58
CA SER A 175 23.51 12.84 17.25
C SER A 175 24.04 11.96 18.38
N GLY A 176 24.74 10.90 17.99
CA GLY A 176 25.43 10.02 18.93
C GLY A 176 26.44 10.78 19.81
N ARG A 177 26.63 10.31 21.04
CA ARG A 177 27.65 10.86 21.95
C ARG A 177 29.03 10.39 21.49
N ILE A 178 29.81 11.33 20.98
CA ILE A 178 31.15 11.11 20.43
C ILE A 178 32.18 11.98 21.16
N THR A 179 33.46 11.64 21.02
CA THR A 179 34.58 12.39 21.58
C THR A 179 35.39 13.08 20.47
N HIS A 180 36.49 13.76 20.82
CA HIS A 180 37.32 14.51 19.88
C HIS A 180 37.74 13.68 18.66
N SER A 181 37.72 14.31 17.48
CA SER A 181 38.10 13.73 16.17
C SER A 181 37.29 12.50 15.77
N GLN A 182 36.07 12.39 16.28
CA GLN A 182 35.11 11.36 15.89
C GLN A 182 33.94 11.98 15.11
N SER A 183 33.17 11.11 14.47
CA SER A 183 31.92 11.50 13.80
C SER A 183 30.85 10.42 13.96
N THR A 184 29.61 10.82 13.76
CA THR A 184 28.44 9.93 13.74
C THR A 184 27.49 10.35 12.63
N ASP A 185 27.06 9.34 11.88
CA ASP A 185 26.24 9.46 10.68
C ASP A 185 24.86 8.85 10.87
N LEU A 186 23.87 9.53 10.29
CA LEU A 186 22.52 9.04 10.03
C LEU A 186 22.25 9.22 8.54
N GLU A 187 21.85 8.15 7.85
CA GLU A 187 21.75 8.12 6.40
C GLU A 187 20.45 7.46 5.93
N VAL A 188 19.92 7.91 4.79
CA VAL A 188 18.85 7.21 4.07
C VAL A 188 19.19 7.18 2.58
N ASP A 189 19.02 6.02 1.97
CA ASP A 189 19.16 5.85 0.52
C ASP A 189 17.76 6.03 -0.10
N VAL A 190 17.67 6.87 -1.13
CA VAL A 190 16.40 7.21 -1.80
C VAL A 190 16.53 7.16 -3.32
N THR A 191 15.44 6.85 -4.02
CA THR A 191 15.35 6.94 -5.47
C THR A 191 14.32 7.99 -5.87
N CYS A 192 14.79 9.03 -6.55
CA CYS A 192 14.07 10.26 -6.80
C CYS A 192 13.60 10.42 -8.26
N GLY A 193 12.44 11.07 -8.42
CA GLY A 193 11.97 11.63 -9.68
C GLY A 193 12.53 13.03 -9.96
N ALA A 194 12.18 13.60 -11.11
CA ALA A 194 12.55 14.97 -11.43
C ALA A 194 11.77 15.97 -10.55
N GLY A 195 12.45 17.02 -10.07
CA GLY A 195 11.83 18.05 -9.23
C GLY A 195 11.73 17.68 -7.74
N ALA A 196 12.34 16.57 -7.33
CA ALA A 196 12.39 16.14 -5.93
C ALA A 196 13.12 17.14 -5.03
N MET A 197 12.78 17.14 -3.74
CA MET A 197 13.33 18.03 -2.73
C MET A 197 13.56 17.28 -1.43
N VAL A 198 14.58 17.69 -0.66
CA VAL A 198 14.73 17.31 0.75
C VAL A 198 14.64 18.56 1.62
N SER A 199 13.90 18.49 2.72
CA SER A 199 13.88 19.47 3.79
C SER A 199 13.98 18.82 5.16
N PHE A 200 14.55 19.54 6.11
CA PHE A 200 14.60 19.13 7.52
C PHE A 200 14.81 20.35 8.41
N THR A 201 14.36 20.26 9.65
CA THR A 201 14.66 21.19 10.74
C THR A 201 15.91 20.71 11.47
N TYR A 202 16.81 21.63 11.83
CA TYR A 202 18.01 21.29 12.59
C TYR A 202 18.31 22.29 13.70
N ARG A 203 19.03 21.82 14.74
CA ARG A 203 19.65 22.64 15.78
C ARG A 203 21.03 22.09 16.08
N VAL A 204 21.99 22.97 16.32
CA VAL A 204 23.33 22.59 16.79
C VAL A 204 23.57 23.28 18.13
N SER A 205 24.12 22.54 19.08
CA SER A 205 24.61 23.07 20.34
C SER A 205 26.02 22.53 20.56
N SER A 206 26.97 23.25 20.00
CA SER A 206 28.38 22.88 19.99
C SER A 206 29.28 24.12 20.06
N GLU A 207 30.58 23.94 19.86
CA GLU A 207 31.53 25.04 19.72
C GLU A 207 31.33 25.83 18.43
N SER A 208 31.53 27.15 18.50
CA SER A 208 31.19 28.06 17.39
C SER A 208 32.07 27.95 16.15
N CYS A 209 33.08 27.09 16.13
CA CYS A 209 34.07 27.05 15.05
C CYS A 209 34.29 25.69 14.40
N CYS A 210 33.83 24.60 15.03
CA CYS A 210 34.60 23.37 14.89
C CYS A 210 33.82 22.06 15.01
N ASP A 211 32.77 22.03 15.83
CA ASP A 211 31.91 20.86 15.99
C ASP A 211 30.66 21.04 15.14
N ASP A 212 30.64 20.44 13.97
CA ASP A 212 29.69 20.78 12.91
C ASP A 212 28.68 19.64 12.65
N LEU A 213 27.43 20.04 12.42
CA LEU A 213 26.48 19.25 11.64
C LEU A 213 26.73 19.53 10.16
N PHE A 214 26.98 18.48 9.39
CA PHE A 214 27.07 18.53 7.93
C PHE A 214 25.89 17.78 7.30
N PHE A 215 25.41 18.32 6.18
CA PHE A 215 24.45 17.62 5.32
C PHE A 215 25.06 17.37 3.94
N TYR A 216 24.98 16.12 3.49
CA TYR A 216 25.47 15.69 2.18
C TYR A 216 24.33 15.12 1.33
N ILE A 217 24.41 15.41 0.04
CA ILE A 217 23.73 14.63 -1.00
C ILE A 217 24.84 13.88 -1.74
N ASP A 218 24.82 12.56 -1.64
CA ASP A 218 25.88 11.66 -2.07
C ASP A 218 27.24 12.01 -1.39
N ALA A 219 28.20 12.45 -2.19
CA ALA A 219 29.50 12.92 -1.73
C ALA A 219 29.59 14.46 -1.63
N ALA A 220 28.57 15.19 -2.07
CA ALA A 220 28.59 16.65 -2.12
C ALA A 220 28.00 17.26 -0.85
N GLU A 221 28.80 18.07 -0.14
CA GLU A 221 28.33 18.85 1.00
C GLU A 221 27.37 19.96 0.53
N ARG A 222 26.23 20.08 1.21
CA ARG A 222 25.19 21.09 0.91
C ARG A 222 25.08 22.15 2.00
N GLY A 223 25.52 21.85 3.22
CA GLY A 223 25.59 22.81 4.32
C GLY A 223 26.37 22.25 5.50
N SER A 224 26.95 23.16 6.28
CA SER A 224 27.60 22.89 7.55
C SER A 224 27.20 23.95 8.59
N TRP A 225 27.01 23.52 9.83
CA TRP A 225 26.51 24.37 10.91
C TRP A 225 27.17 24.03 12.25
N ALA A 226 27.73 25.04 12.91
CA ALA A 226 28.40 24.93 14.20
C ALA A 226 27.87 25.96 15.21
N GLY A 227 28.26 25.79 16.47
CA GLY A 227 27.93 26.71 17.55
C GLY A 227 26.58 26.43 18.19
N THR A 228 26.02 27.46 18.83
CA THR A 228 24.67 27.41 19.38
C THR A 228 23.71 28.11 18.42
N MET A 229 23.05 27.33 17.57
CA MET A 229 22.15 27.86 16.55
C MET A 229 20.94 26.96 16.30
N GLY A 230 19.89 27.56 15.74
CA GLY A 230 18.62 26.90 15.46
C GLY A 230 17.63 26.92 16.64
N PRO A 231 16.46 26.28 16.50
CA PRO A 231 16.06 25.45 15.36
C PRO A 231 15.86 26.26 14.06
N THR A 232 16.17 25.67 12.91
CA THR A 232 16.00 26.28 11.59
C THR A 232 15.74 25.21 10.54
N THR A 233 14.83 25.47 9.60
CA THR A 233 14.50 24.56 8.50
C THR A 233 15.26 24.94 7.23
N VAL A 234 15.84 23.94 6.56
CA VAL A 234 16.54 24.10 5.28
C VAL A 234 15.94 23.17 4.24
N SER A 235 16.13 23.51 2.95
CA SER A 235 15.69 22.67 1.84
C SER A 235 16.68 22.68 0.68
N PHE A 236 16.78 21.56 -0.02
CA PHE A 236 17.69 21.36 -1.15
C PHE A 236 17.02 20.55 -2.26
N PRO A 237 17.24 20.91 -3.55
CA PRO A 237 16.74 20.12 -4.67
C PRO A 237 17.56 18.85 -4.86
N LEU A 238 16.85 17.78 -5.27
CA LEU A 238 17.39 16.49 -5.66
C LEU A 238 17.20 16.28 -7.16
N THR A 239 18.21 15.66 -7.79
CA THR A 239 18.09 15.25 -9.19
C THR A 239 17.33 13.94 -9.30
N ALA A 240 16.83 13.62 -10.50
CA ALA A 240 16.26 12.29 -10.73
C ALA A 240 17.37 11.21 -10.67
N GLY A 241 17.12 10.12 -9.96
CA GLY A 241 18.08 9.04 -9.76
C GLY A 241 18.20 8.61 -8.30
N ALA A 242 19.13 7.68 -8.05
CA ALA A 242 19.43 7.23 -6.69
C ALA A 242 20.36 8.23 -5.98
N HIS A 243 20.07 8.50 -4.72
CA HIS A 243 20.82 9.39 -3.86
C HIS A 243 21.00 8.82 -2.45
N THR A 244 22.15 9.08 -1.84
CA THR A 244 22.35 8.89 -0.40
C THR A 244 22.27 10.24 0.30
N LEU A 245 21.32 10.42 1.20
CA LEU A 245 21.22 11.59 2.06
C LEU A 245 21.93 11.29 3.38
N ARG A 246 22.88 12.13 3.80
CA ARG A 246 23.65 11.91 5.03
C ARG A 246 23.68 13.15 5.92
N TRP A 247 23.31 12.96 7.17
CA TRP A 247 23.53 13.89 8.27
C TRP A 247 24.70 13.40 9.12
N ARG A 248 25.76 14.20 9.20
CA ARG A 248 26.97 13.88 9.97
C ARG A 248 27.18 14.91 11.05
N TYR A 249 27.27 14.47 12.30
CA TYR A 249 27.87 15.30 13.35
C TYR A 249 29.33 14.88 13.53
N ALA A 250 30.26 15.83 13.44
CA ALA A 250 31.69 15.57 13.59
C ALA A 250 32.33 16.55 14.57
N LYS A 251 33.16 16.02 15.47
CA LYS A 251 33.92 16.82 16.43
C LYS A 251 35.35 17.06 15.96
N ASP A 252 35.88 18.22 16.31
CA ASP A 252 37.27 18.56 16.05
C ASP A 252 38.23 17.95 17.11
N GLY A 253 39.48 18.42 17.12
CA GLY A 253 40.53 17.90 17.99
C GLY A 253 40.47 18.34 19.46
N SER A 254 39.60 19.26 19.86
CA SER A 254 39.63 19.79 21.24
C SER A 254 38.36 20.49 21.68
N VAL A 255 38.07 20.39 22.99
CA VAL A 255 37.04 21.13 23.71
C VAL A 255 35.62 20.59 23.46
N ASN A 256 34.77 20.75 24.48
CA ASN A 256 33.35 20.44 24.43
C ASN A 256 32.60 21.65 24.99
N THR A 257 31.67 22.21 24.23
CA THR A 257 30.83 23.32 24.69
C THR A 257 29.36 23.03 24.36
N GLY A 258 28.44 23.52 25.20
CA GLY A 258 27.01 23.27 25.02
C GLY A 258 26.63 21.81 25.28
N LEU A 259 25.67 21.29 24.52
CA LEU A 259 25.26 19.88 24.58
C LEU A 259 26.19 18.94 23.80
N ASP A 260 27.09 19.52 23.02
CA ASP A 260 28.02 18.84 22.14
C ASP A 260 27.28 17.85 21.22
N ALA A 261 26.25 18.36 20.55
CA ALA A 261 25.35 17.57 19.74
C ALA A 261 24.65 18.38 18.64
N ALA A 262 24.26 17.66 17.60
CA ALA A 262 23.32 18.10 16.60
C ALA A 262 21.98 17.39 16.77
N PHE A 263 20.92 18.06 16.33
CA PHE A 263 19.56 17.55 16.33
C PHE A 263 18.96 17.80 14.95
N ILE A 264 18.19 16.83 14.46
CA ILE A 264 17.36 16.99 13.26
C ILE A 264 15.93 16.54 13.54
N ASP A 265 14.99 17.12 12.82
CA ASP A 265 13.56 16.92 12.97
C ASP A 265 12.82 17.24 11.67
N ASP A 266 11.55 16.84 11.57
CA ASP A 266 10.69 17.07 10.40
C ASP A 266 11.38 16.74 9.06
N VAL A 267 12.02 15.57 8.94
CA VAL A 267 12.68 15.17 7.70
C VAL A 267 11.60 14.87 6.67
N THR A 268 11.62 15.58 5.54
CA THR A 268 10.70 15.39 4.43
C THR A 268 11.49 15.33 3.13
N VAL A 269 11.42 14.22 2.42
CA VAL A 269 11.99 14.04 1.09
C VAL A 269 10.85 13.83 0.12
N THR A 270 10.52 14.85 -0.66
CA THR A 270 9.41 14.76 -1.62
C THR A 270 9.87 14.31 -3.00
N GLY A 271 9.07 13.46 -3.65
CA GLY A 271 9.37 12.87 -4.95
C GLY A 271 10.50 11.83 -4.94
N CYS A 272 10.80 11.23 -3.79
CA CYS A 272 11.75 10.14 -3.65
C CYS A 272 11.26 9.00 -2.72
N ALA A 273 11.32 7.76 -3.20
CA ALA A 273 11.05 6.59 -2.36
C ALA A 273 12.33 6.10 -1.66
N PRO A 274 12.27 5.64 -0.39
CA PRO A 274 13.39 4.96 0.25
C PRO A 274 13.75 3.67 -0.52
N SER A 275 15.04 3.37 -0.60
CA SER A 275 15.59 2.25 -1.40
C SER A 275 16.33 1.22 -0.59
#